data_AF-A0A8T2DPS2-F1
#
_entry.id   AF-A0A8T2DPS2-F1
#
_cell.length_a   1.000
_cell.length_b   1.000
_cell.length_c   1.000
_cell.angle_alpha   90.00
_cell.angle_beta   90.00
_cell.angle_gamma   90.00
#
_symmetry.space_group_name_H-M   'P 1'
#
loop_
_entity.id
_entity.type
_entity.pdbx_description
1 polymer ?
#
loop_
_entity_poly.entity_id
_entity_poly.type
_entity_poly.pdbx_seq_one_letter_code
_entity_poly.pdbx_strand_id
1 'polypeptide(L)'
;MLQKQVSTTTTMTTQELAMEGEKQLEETIEAAFQIISAMNDELCNPSLWSTSATPSSAATTTGSNGSALVSADAAAIDGTSHHSESAGGGGGGGSGNSVLDEASLRYKNSVTSLRAVLAAIPNSQKAKASEMQNGLGSPEREDEIEKLEEEALSLRMEIAKKNVHVKELIDKLRELIADISTWQSPCSV
;
A
#
# COMPACT_ATOMS: atom_id res chain seq x y z
N MET A 1 13.37 26.41 37.01
CA MET A 1 14.00 25.19 36.49
C MET A 1 12.94 24.13 36.28
N LEU A 2 12.85 23.66 35.02
CA LEU A 2 12.30 22.38 34.54
C LEU A 2 10.85 22.02 34.89
N GLN A 3 9.97 22.43 33.98
CA GLN A 3 8.69 21.76 33.71
C GLN A 3 9.00 20.34 33.21
N LYS A 4 8.64 19.33 34.00
CA LYS A 4 8.81 17.92 33.66
C LYS A 4 7.72 17.55 32.65
N GLN A 5 8.09 17.53 31.37
CA GLN A 5 7.25 17.03 30.29
C GLN A 5 6.97 15.55 30.56
N VAL A 6 5.74 15.24 30.97
CA VAL A 6 5.25 13.85 31.02
C VAL A 6 5.00 13.44 29.59
N SER A 7 5.99 12.81 28.97
CA SER A 7 5.78 12.06 27.72
C SER A 7 4.93 10.84 28.06
N THR A 8 3.62 10.97 27.90
CA THR A 8 2.68 9.83 27.87
C THR A 8 3.06 8.95 26.69
N THR A 9 3.96 8.00 26.92
CA THR A 9 4.26 6.94 25.97
C THR A 9 3.10 5.97 26.05
N THR A 10 2.08 6.18 25.23
CA THR A 10 1.06 5.17 24.97
C THR A 10 1.78 3.95 24.42
N THR A 11 1.88 2.90 25.22
CA THR A 11 2.44 1.62 24.79
C THR A 11 1.48 1.01 23.79
N MET A 12 1.76 1.16 22.50
CA MET A 12 1.00 0.52 21.43
C MET A 12 1.09 -1.00 21.60
N THR A 13 -0.05 -1.66 21.57
CA THR A 13 -0.16 -3.12 21.60
C THR A 13 0.42 -3.70 20.31
N THR A 14 0.83 -4.98 20.35
CA THR A 14 1.33 -5.66 19.15
C THR A 14 0.30 -5.66 18.00
N GLN A 15 -1.00 -5.71 18.32
CA GLN A 15 -2.07 -5.63 17.33
C GLN A 15 -2.16 -4.24 16.69
N GLU A 16 -2.07 -3.17 17.49
CA GLU A 16 -2.04 -1.79 16.97
C GLU A 16 -0.81 -1.53 16.11
N LEU A 17 0.36 -2.06 16.51
CA LEU A 17 1.57 -2.01 15.68
C LEU A 17 1.41 -2.78 14.36
N ALA A 18 0.68 -3.90 14.36
CA ALA A 18 0.42 -4.65 13.13
C ALA A 18 -0.50 -3.85 12.19
N MET A 19 -1.59 -3.27 12.70
CA MET A 19 -2.51 -2.44 11.91
C MET A 19 -1.83 -1.18 11.38
N GLU A 20 -1.03 -0.49 12.19
CA GLU A 20 -0.27 0.68 11.72
C GLU A 20 0.80 0.25 10.72
N GLY A 21 1.43 -0.92 10.88
CA GLY A 21 2.37 -1.47 9.91
C GLY A 21 1.73 -1.74 8.55
N GLU A 22 0.53 -2.31 8.53
CA GLU A 22 -0.26 -2.54 7.31
C GLU A 22 -0.59 -1.21 6.60
N LYS A 23 -1.12 -0.24 7.35
CA LYS A 23 -1.41 1.11 6.82
C LYS A 23 -0.16 1.78 6.23
N GLN A 24 0.98 1.74 6.93
CA GLN A 24 2.22 2.34 6.44
C GLN A 24 2.76 1.62 5.18
N LEU A 25 2.50 0.32 5.05
CA LEU A 25 2.83 -0.44 3.84
C LEU A 25 1.98 0.02 2.65
N GLU A 26 0.68 0.20 2.84
CA GLU A 26 -0.22 0.71 1.79
C GLU A 26 0.20 2.11 1.33
N GLU A 27 0.48 3.03 2.28
CA GLU A 27 0.95 4.38 1.99
C GLU A 27 2.30 4.39 1.27
N THR A 28 3.20 3.46 1.61
CA THR A 28 4.48 3.26 0.90
C THR A 28 4.24 2.82 -0.54
N ILE A 29 3.35 1.85 -0.76
CA ILE A 29 3.03 1.33 -2.08
C ILE A 29 2.42 2.44 -2.95
N GLU A 30 1.44 3.17 -2.41
CA GLU A 30 0.77 4.26 -3.13
C GLU A 30 1.76 5.37 -3.53
N ALA A 31 2.61 5.80 -2.60
CA ALA A 31 3.62 6.81 -2.89
C ALA A 31 4.64 6.32 -3.95
N ALA A 32 5.03 5.04 -3.91
CA ALA A 32 5.91 4.45 -4.92
C ALA A 32 5.25 4.45 -6.31
N PHE A 33 3.96 4.10 -6.41
CA PHE A 33 3.21 4.20 -7.66
C PHE A 33 3.16 5.64 -8.17
N GLN A 34 2.91 6.62 -7.31
CA GLN A 34 2.89 8.03 -7.70
C GLN A 34 4.25 8.52 -8.21
N ILE A 35 5.37 8.09 -7.61
CA ILE A 35 6.71 8.39 -8.11
C ILE A 35 6.88 7.85 -9.54
N ILE A 36 6.57 6.57 -9.75
CA ILE A 36 6.75 5.92 -11.05
C ILE A 36 5.85 6.59 -12.11
N SER A 37 4.59 6.88 -11.77
CA SER A 37 3.67 7.57 -12.66
C SER A 37 4.15 8.99 -12.99
N ALA A 38 4.58 9.78 -12.00
CA ALA A 38 5.11 11.12 -12.22
C ALA A 38 6.36 11.10 -13.09
N MET A 39 7.29 10.17 -12.83
CA MET A 39 8.46 9.97 -13.68
C MET A 39 8.07 9.57 -15.11
N ASN A 40 7.08 8.69 -15.26
CA ASN A 40 6.59 8.29 -16.56
C ASN A 40 5.94 9.45 -17.32
N ASP A 41 5.16 10.29 -16.65
CA ASP A 41 4.53 11.47 -17.24
C ASP A 41 5.59 12.49 -17.69
N GLU A 42 6.61 12.72 -16.87
CA GLU A 42 7.76 13.54 -17.25
C GLU A 42 8.50 12.93 -18.43
N LEU A 43 8.81 11.63 -18.42
CA LEU A 43 9.55 10.88 -19.46
C LEU A 43 8.77 10.60 -20.74
N CYS A 44 7.44 10.77 -20.73
CA CYS A 44 6.60 10.63 -21.93
C CYS A 44 6.12 11.97 -22.52
N ASN A 45 6.25 13.09 -21.82
CA ASN A 45 5.88 14.43 -22.30
C ASN A 45 6.82 15.01 -23.39
N PRO A 46 6.45 14.98 -24.69
CA PRO A 46 7.33 15.39 -25.79
C PRO A 46 7.73 16.87 -25.75
N SER A 47 6.99 17.71 -25.02
CA SER A 47 7.29 19.14 -24.87
C SER A 47 8.57 19.40 -24.06
N LEU A 48 8.99 18.45 -23.22
CA LEU A 48 10.19 18.58 -22.38
C LEU A 48 11.50 18.29 -23.13
N TRP A 49 11.44 17.53 -24.22
CA TRP A 49 12.62 17.27 -25.09
C TRP A 49 12.53 17.92 -26.46
N SER A 50 11.40 18.57 -26.78
CA SER A 50 11.31 19.40 -27.97
C SER A 50 12.18 20.63 -27.76
N THR A 51 13.45 20.55 -28.15
CA THR A 51 14.28 21.72 -28.39
C THR A 51 13.59 22.55 -29.46
N SER A 52 12.88 23.59 -29.05
CA SER A 52 12.46 24.64 -29.95
C SER A 52 13.71 25.15 -30.63
N ALA A 53 13.84 24.91 -31.94
CA ALA A 53 14.87 25.55 -32.74
C ALA A 53 14.67 27.06 -32.54
N THR A 54 15.55 27.68 -31.76
CA THR A 54 15.59 29.14 -31.60
C THR A 54 15.64 29.73 -33.00
N PRO A 55 14.68 30.56 -33.43
CA PRO A 55 14.98 31.51 -34.47
C PRO A 55 16.02 32.46 -33.86
N SER A 56 17.29 32.26 -34.19
CA SER A 56 18.28 33.31 -34.07
C SER A 56 17.75 34.47 -34.90
N SER A 57 17.27 35.51 -34.22
CA SER A 57 17.05 36.82 -34.83
C SER A 57 17.68 37.81 -33.88
N ALA A 58 18.96 38.06 -34.16
CA ALA A 58 19.65 39.25 -33.72
C ALA A 58 18.76 40.47 -33.96
N ALA A 59 18.72 41.36 -32.98
CA ALA A 59 18.21 42.70 -33.20
C ALA A 59 19.03 43.37 -34.31
N THR A 60 18.39 43.82 -35.39
CA THR A 60 18.71 45.14 -35.97
C THR A 60 17.53 45.65 -36.79
N THR A 61 16.97 46.76 -36.33
CA THR A 61 16.38 47.87 -37.09
C THR A 61 15.72 47.58 -38.45
N THR A 62 14.41 47.81 -38.50
CA THR A 62 13.69 48.50 -39.60
C THR A 62 13.94 48.03 -41.05
N GLY A 63 12.95 47.33 -41.65
CA GLY A 63 12.64 47.43 -43.08
C GLY A 63 12.72 46.15 -43.95
N SER A 64 11.53 45.64 -44.30
CA SER A 64 11.12 44.95 -45.55
C SER A 64 12.00 43.89 -46.26
N ASN A 65 11.43 42.67 -46.34
CA ASN A 65 11.43 41.63 -47.40
C ASN A 65 12.72 41.25 -48.18
N GLY A 66 13.11 39.97 -48.04
CA GLY A 66 13.54 39.14 -49.19
C GLY A 66 14.90 38.40 -49.08
N SER A 67 14.83 37.08 -48.87
CA SER A 67 15.67 35.99 -49.41
C SER A 67 17.22 35.97 -49.31
N ALA A 68 17.72 34.79 -48.88
CA ALA A 68 18.96 34.09 -49.26
C ALA A 68 20.29 34.31 -48.47
N LEU A 69 20.67 33.22 -47.77
CA LEU A 69 21.98 32.52 -47.69
C LEU A 69 23.30 33.30 -47.53
N VAL A 70 24.04 33.03 -46.44
CA VAL A 70 25.47 32.55 -46.28
C VAL A 70 25.94 32.81 -44.82
N SER A 71 26.26 31.83 -43.98
CA SER A 71 27.50 31.01 -43.77
C SER A 71 28.60 31.61 -42.86
N ALA A 72 29.02 30.79 -41.87
CA ALA A 72 30.26 30.78 -41.04
C ALA A 72 30.39 31.84 -39.91
N ASP A 73 30.99 31.62 -38.73
CA ASP A 73 31.93 30.62 -38.21
C ASP A 73 31.90 30.57 -36.65
N ALA A 74 32.54 29.54 -36.10
CA ALA A 74 32.62 29.06 -34.73
C ALA A 74 33.42 29.88 -33.69
N ALA A 75 33.11 29.66 -32.40
CA ALA A 75 34.02 29.36 -31.27
C ALA A 75 33.23 29.54 -29.94
N ALA A 76 32.93 28.51 -29.14
CA ALA A 76 33.83 27.85 -28.17
C ALA A 76 34.56 28.90 -27.30
N ILE A 77 34.57 28.92 -25.98
CA ILE A 77 34.19 28.06 -24.86
C ILE A 77 34.41 28.98 -23.65
N ASP A 78 33.64 28.88 -22.57
CA ASP A 78 34.21 29.25 -21.27
C ASP A 78 33.65 28.36 -20.17
N GLY A 79 34.57 27.89 -19.33
CA GLY A 79 34.31 26.97 -18.24
C GLY A 79 34.78 27.58 -16.93
N THR A 80 33.98 27.33 -15.89
CA THR A 80 34.34 27.32 -14.46
C THR A 80 34.73 28.69 -13.87
N SER A 81 34.20 29.18 -12.74
CA SER A 81 33.76 28.49 -11.54
C SER A 81 33.18 29.50 -10.51
N HIS A 82 32.49 28.96 -9.51
CA HIS A 82 32.24 29.48 -8.15
C HIS A 82 31.01 30.38 -7.84
N HIS A 83 30.06 29.72 -7.15
CA HIS A 83 29.63 30.03 -5.77
C HIS A 83 29.00 31.40 -5.50
N SER A 84 27.68 31.44 -5.36
CA SER A 84 27.02 32.29 -4.36
C SER A 84 25.55 31.91 -4.18
N GLU A 85 25.26 31.48 -2.96
CA GLU A 85 23.97 31.64 -2.28
C GLU A 85 23.44 33.08 -2.42
N SER A 86 22.27 33.27 -3.03
CA SER A 86 21.45 34.46 -2.79
C SER A 86 20.00 34.20 -3.17
N ALA A 87 19.14 34.38 -2.18
CA ALA A 87 17.71 34.52 -2.35
C ALA A 87 17.38 35.68 -3.32
N GLY A 88 16.29 35.51 -4.06
CA GLY A 88 15.55 36.62 -4.67
C GLY A 88 15.57 36.68 -6.20
N GLY A 89 14.55 36.07 -6.80
CA GLY A 89 13.73 36.69 -7.87
C GLY A 89 14.34 36.85 -9.26
N GLY A 90 13.84 36.05 -10.20
CA GLY A 90 13.73 36.44 -11.61
C GLY A 90 13.99 35.32 -12.61
N GLY A 91 12.91 34.76 -13.17
CA GLY A 91 12.95 34.01 -14.43
C GLY A 91 12.44 32.57 -14.36
N GLY A 92 11.16 32.39 -14.73
CA GLY A 92 10.58 31.19 -15.34
C GLY A 92 10.89 29.80 -14.75
N GLY A 93 9.94 29.24 -14.02
CA GLY A 93 9.91 27.80 -13.68
C GLY A 93 9.30 27.59 -12.30
N GLY A 94 8.16 26.90 -12.24
CA GLY A 94 7.35 26.76 -11.03
C GLY A 94 8.12 26.19 -9.84
N SER A 95 8.36 27.02 -8.82
CA SER A 95 8.64 26.56 -7.47
C SER A 95 7.32 26.22 -6.80
N GLY A 96 6.74 25.10 -7.22
CA GLY A 96 5.77 24.35 -6.45
C GLY A 96 6.33 22.94 -6.41
N ASN A 97 6.46 22.36 -5.22
CA ASN A 97 6.90 20.98 -5.01
C ASN A 97 6.38 20.11 -6.16
N SER A 98 7.29 19.58 -6.98
CA SER A 98 6.85 18.76 -8.11
C SER A 98 6.08 17.56 -7.56
N VAL A 99 5.12 17.03 -8.32
CA VAL A 99 4.38 15.82 -7.91
C VAL A 99 5.36 14.70 -7.56
N LEU A 100 6.48 14.64 -8.28
CA LEU A 100 7.59 13.74 -8.01
C LEU A 100 8.28 13.99 -6.65
N ASP A 101 8.58 15.26 -6.31
CA ASP A 101 9.20 15.61 -5.03
C ASP A 101 8.28 15.29 -3.84
N GLU A 102 6.98 15.58 -3.99
CA GLU A 102 5.97 15.30 -2.97
C GLU A 102 5.77 13.79 -2.77
N ALA A 103 5.65 13.02 -3.86
CA ALA A 103 5.55 11.56 -3.78
C ALA A 103 6.82 10.94 -3.19
N SER A 104 8.00 11.47 -3.53
CA SER A 104 9.29 11.07 -2.95
C SER A 104 9.37 11.35 -1.45
N LEU A 105 8.87 12.50 -1.01
CA LEU A 105 8.82 12.84 0.41
C LEU A 105 7.88 11.90 1.18
N ARG A 106 6.68 11.64 0.65
CA ARG A 106 5.72 10.71 1.27
C ARG A 106 6.27 9.31 1.38
N TYR A 107 6.84 8.78 0.29
CA TYR A 107 7.49 7.47 0.29
C TYR A 107 8.58 7.37 1.36
N LYS A 108 9.44 8.38 1.48
CA LYS A 108 10.49 8.40 2.51
C LYS A 108 9.89 8.40 3.92
N ASN A 109 8.83 9.18 4.15
CA ASN A 109 8.19 9.30 5.44
C ASN A 109 7.48 7.99 5.84
N SER A 110 6.67 7.41 4.96
CA SER A 110 5.95 6.15 5.22
C SER A 110 6.92 4.99 5.44
N VAL A 111 8.01 4.90 4.66
CA VAL A 111 9.07 3.92 4.89
C VAL A 111 9.76 4.13 6.25
N THR A 112 9.98 5.37 6.66
CA THR A 112 10.58 5.66 7.98
C THR A 112 9.64 5.23 9.11
N SER A 113 8.35 5.53 8.99
CA SER A 113 7.31 5.05 9.91
C SER A 113 7.22 3.53 9.95
N LEU A 114 7.25 2.86 8.80
CA LEU A 114 7.23 1.40 8.70
C LEU A 114 8.44 0.77 9.39
N ARG A 115 9.65 1.34 9.22
CA ARG A 115 10.85 0.89 9.95
C ARG A 115 10.70 1.09 11.46
N ALA A 116 10.11 2.18 11.90
CA ALA A 116 9.85 2.44 13.32
C ALA A 116 8.87 1.41 13.91
N VAL A 117 7.80 1.09 13.18
CA VAL A 117 6.83 0.03 13.56
C VAL A 117 7.54 -1.33 13.66
N LEU A 118 8.29 -1.72 12.64
CA LEU A 118 9.04 -2.99 12.64
C LEU A 118 10.05 -3.08 13.79
N ALA A 119 10.72 -1.97 14.13
CA ALA A 119 11.62 -1.91 15.29
C ALA A 119 10.86 -1.97 16.63
N ALA A 120 9.62 -1.51 16.68
CA ALA A 120 8.78 -1.54 17.88
C ALA A 120 8.17 -2.94 18.14
N ILE A 121 7.93 -3.76 17.11
CA ILE A 121 7.32 -5.09 17.26
C ILE A 121 8.07 -5.99 18.25
N PRO A 122 9.40 -6.22 18.14
CA PRO A 122 10.14 -7.04 19.10
C PRO A 122 10.08 -6.50 20.53
N ASN A 123 10.04 -5.18 20.68
CA ASN A 123 9.94 -4.53 21.99
C ASN A 123 8.56 -4.71 22.61
N SER A 124 7.49 -4.65 21.80
CA SER A 124 6.12 -4.97 22.24
C SER A 124 5.98 -6.43 22.67
N GLN A 125 6.65 -7.35 21.96
CA GLN A 125 6.68 -8.77 22.33
C GLN A 125 7.47 -9.01 23.61
N LYS A 126 8.59 -8.31 23.82
CA LYS A 126 9.35 -8.38 25.08
C LYS A 126 8.58 -7.76 26.26
N ALA A 127 7.84 -6.67 26.04
CA ALA A 127 6.92 -6.11 27.05
C ALA A 127 5.81 -7.10 27.38
N LYS A 128 5.18 -7.72 26.37
CA LYS A 128 4.17 -8.78 26.56
C LYS A 128 4.75 -10.03 27.20
N ALA A 129 6.02 -10.39 26.93
CA ALA A 129 6.71 -11.50 27.56
C ALA A 129 7.13 -11.18 29.00
N SER A 130 7.47 -9.93 29.32
CA SER A 130 7.74 -9.48 30.68
C SER A 130 6.45 -9.38 31.51
N GLU A 131 5.32 -9.04 30.90
CA GLU A 131 4.00 -9.17 31.52
C GLU A 131 3.59 -10.63 31.66
N MET A 132 3.84 -11.47 30.65
CA MET A 132 3.53 -12.91 30.69
C MET A 132 4.41 -13.66 31.72
N GLN A 133 5.65 -13.22 31.92
CA GLN A 133 6.56 -13.78 32.92
C GLN A 133 6.12 -13.42 34.35
N ASN A 134 5.36 -12.32 34.51
CA ASN A 134 4.69 -11.95 35.76
C ASN A 134 3.18 -12.30 35.79
N GLY A 135 2.66 -12.87 34.71
CA GLY A 135 1.24 -13.02 34.45
C GLY A 135 1.04 -14.23 33.55
N LEU A 136 1.01 -15.40 34.19
CA LEU A 136 0.36 -16.60 33.69
C LEU A 136 -0.85 -16.21 32.82
N GLY A 137 -0.95 -16.79 31.63
CA GLY A 137 -2.01 -16.59 30.62
C GLY A 137 -3.13 -15.63 31.02
N SER A 138 -3.22 -14.45 30.39
CA SER A 138 -4.36 -13.55 30.63
C SER A 138 -5.65 -14.36 30.42
N PRO A 139 -6.52 -14.45 31.45
CA PRO A 139 -7.63 -15.40 31.48
C PRO A 139 -8.59 -15.18 30.31
N GLU A 140 -8.85 -13.93 29.95
CA GLU A 140 -9.84 -13.53 28.93
C GLU A 140 -9.63 -14.15 27.53
N ARG A 141 -8.38 -14.30 27.09
CA ARG A 141 -8.06 -14.89 25.77
C ARG A 141 -8.00 -16.42 25.80
N GLU A 142 -7.72 -17.01 26.95
CA GLU A 142 -7.73 -18.46 27.15
C GLU A 142 -9.19 -18.93 27.22
N ASP A 143 -10.03 -18.19 27.94
CA ASP A 143 -11.47 -18.41 28.07
C ASP A 143 -12.20 -18.29 26.72
N GLU A 144 -11.81 -17.34 25.86
CA GLU A 144 -12.37 -17.19 24.51
C GLU A 144 -12.00 -18.37 23.60
N ILE A 145 -10.76 -18.86 23.70
CA ILE A 145 -10.30 -20.03 22.95
C ILE A 145 -11.06 -21.29 23.40
N GLU A 146 -11.19 -21.51 24.71
CA GLU A 146 -11.94 -22.65 25.26
C GLU A 146 -13.41 -22.64 24.81
N LYS A 147 -14.05 -21.46 24.82
CA LYS A 147 -15.42 -21.29 24.32
C LYS A 147 -15.55 -21.60 22.82
N LEU A 148 -14.61 -21.13 22.00
CA LEU A 148 -14.60 -21.41 20.56
C LEU A 148 -14.38 -22.90 20.27
N GLU A 149 -13.56 -23.58 21.08
CA GLU A 149 -13.35 -25.02 20.99
C GLU A 149 -14.63 -25.79 21.36
N GLU A 150 -15.33 -25.38 22.42
CA GLU A 150 -16.63 -25.96 22.81
C GLU A 150 -17.68 -25.77 21.71
N GLU A 151 -17.78 -24.57 21.12
CA GLU A 151 -18.70 -24.30 20.01
C GLU A 151 -18.36 -25.16 18.78
N ALA A 152 -17.08 -25.32 18.46
CA ALA A 152 -16.64 -26.18 17.37
C ALA A 152 -16.98 -27.67 17.62
N LEU A 153 -16.87 -28.14 18.87
CA LEU A 153 -17.28 -29.50 19.25
C LEU A 153 -18.79 -29.68 19.13
N SER A 154 -19.57 -28.70 19.61
CA SER A 154 -21.03 -28.69 19.51
C SER A 154 -21.50 -28.75 18.06
N LEU A 155 -20.95 -27.89 17.20
CA LEU A 155 -21.25 -27.87 15.76
C LEU A 155 -20.89 -29.20 15.08
N ARG A 156 -19.72 -29.79 15.40
CA ARG A 156 -19.33 -31.11 14.86
C ARG A 156 -20.33 -32.20 15.27
N MET A 157 -20.78 -32.19 16.52
CA MET A 157 -21.78 -33.14 17.00
C MET A 157 -23.13 -32.95 16.31
N GLU A 158 -23.56 -31.71 16.10
CA GLU A 158 -24.80 -31.39 15.39
C GLU A 158 -24.76 -31.82 13.92
N ILE A 159 -23.64 -31.57 13.22
CA ILE A 159 -23.43 -32.05 11.85
C ILE A 159 -23.51 -33.57 11.78
N ALA A 160 -22.86 -34.28 12.70
CA ALA A 160 -22.91 -35.73 12.77
C ALA A 160 -24.36 -36.22 12.97
N LYS A 161 -25.11 -35.60 13.89
CA LYS A 161 -26.52 -35.92 14.14
C LYS A 161 -27.41 -35.67 12.91
N LYS A 162 -27.26 -34.52 12.25
CA LYS A 162 -28.01 -34.18 11.04
C LYS A 162 -27.70 -35.16 9.90
N ASN A 163 -26.45 -35.59 9.76
CA ASN A 163 -26.06 -36.59 8.76
C ASN A 163 -26.69 -37.97 9.00
N VAL A 164 -26.86 -38.38 10.26
CA VAL A 164 -27.60 -39.61 10.61
C VAL A 164 -29.05 -39.50 10.16
N HIS A 165 -29.72 -38.38 10.47
CA HIS A 165 -31.11 -38.18 10.07
C HIS A 165 -31.32 -38.16 8.56
N VAL A 166 -30.41 -37.50 7.81
CA VAL A 166 -30.43 -37.52 6.35
C VAL A 166 -30.28 -38.95 5.81
N LYS A 167 -29.38 -39.74 6.41
CA LYS A 167 -29.20 -41.14 6.02
C LYS A 167 -30.48 -41.96 6.24
N GLU A 168 -31.12 -41.83 7.39
CA GLU A 168 -32.41 -42.49 7.67
C GLU A 168 -33.48 -42.11 6.65
N LEU A 169 -33.57 -40.84 6.27
CA LEU A 169 -34.54 -40.38 5.28
C LEU A 169 -34.24 -40.96 3.88
N ILE A 170 -32.96 -41.01 3.52
CA ILE A 170 -32.50 -41.65 2.27
C ILE A 170 -32.86 -43.14 2.27
N ASP A 171 -32.66 -43.84 3.39
CA ASP A 171 -32.94 -45.27 3.47
C ASP A 171 -34.44 -45.56 3.39
N LYS A 172 -35.28 -44.75 4.06
CA LYS A 172 -36.75 -44.81 3.91
C LYS A 172 -37.20 -44.54 2.48
N LEU A 173 -36.58 -43.57 1.79
CA LEU A 173 -36.90 -43.29 0.39
C LEU A 173 -36.52 -44.47 -0.51
N ARG A 174 -35.36 -45.10 -0.27
CA ARG A 174 -34.93 -46.30 -1.01
C ARG A 174 -35.87 -47.47 -0.79
N GLU A 175 -36.33 -47.69 0.44
CA GLU A 175 -37.32 -48.72 0.78
C GLU A 175 -38.65 -48.47 0.06
N LEU A 176 -39.16 -47.24 0.11
CA LEU A 176 -40.38 -46.87 -0.59
C LEU A 176 -40.27 -47.09 -2.11
N ILE A 177 -39.14 -46.72 -2.71
CA ILE A 177 -38.88 -46.97 -4.14
C ILE A 177 -38.89 -48.48 -4.44
N ALA A 178 -38.27 -49.30 -3.58
CA ALA A 178 -38.27 -50.75 -3.73
C ALA A 178 -39.70 -51.31 -3.65
N ASP A 179 -40.48 -50.89 -2.65
CA ASP A 179 -41.88 -51.29 -2.50
C ASP A 179 -42.69 -50.93 -3.74
N ILE A 180 -42.66 -49.67 -4.19
CA ILE A 180 -43.36 -49.23 -5.41
C ILE A 180 -42.94 -50.07 -6.62
N SER A 181 -41.66 -50.38 -6.75
CA SER A 181 -41.14 -51.21 -7.84
C SER A 181 -41.73 -52.63 -7.81
N THR A 182 -42.01 -53.20 -6.63
CA THR A 182 -42.69 -54.51 -6.53
C THR A 182 -44.13 -54.47 -7.02
N TRP A 183 -44.85 -53.36 -6.80
CA TRP A 183 -46.22 -53.17 -7.29
C TRP A 183 -46.30 -52.88 -8.79
N GLN A 184 -45.22 -52.38 -9.39
CA GLN A 184 -45.14 -52.06 -10.82
C GLN A 184 -44.67 -53.23 -11.68
N SER A 185 -44.32 -54.39 -11.10
CA SER A 185 -43.99 -55.57 -11.89
C SER A 185 -45.25 -56.02 -12.67
N PRO A 186 -45.21 -56.09 -14.01
CA PRO A 186 -46.34 -56.57 -14.79
C PRO A 186 -46.72 -57.99 -14.35
N CYS A 187 -47.97 -58.21 -13.95
CA CYS A 187 -48.51 -59.57 -13.92
C CYS A 187 -48.49 -60.09 -15.35
N SER A 188 -47.57 -61.00 -15.69
CA SER A 188 -47.66 -61.77 -16.93
C SER A 188 -49.03 -62.48 -16.95
N VAL A 189 -49.90 -62.05 -17.87
CA VAL A 189 -51.12 -62.77 -18.26
C VAL A 189 -50.80 -63.84 -19.30
#